data_AF-A0A955YUM6-F1
#
_entry.id   AF-A0A955YUM6-F1
#
_cell.length_a   1.000
_cell.length_b   1.000
_cell.length_c   1.000
_cell.angle_alpha   90.00
_cell.angle_beta   90.00
_cell.angle_gamma   90.00
#
_symmetry.space_group_name_H-M   'P 1'
#
loop_
_entity.id
_entity.type
_entity.pdbx_description
1 polymer ?
#
loop_
_entity_poly.entity_id
_entity_poly.type
_entity_poly.pdbx_seq_one_letter_code
_entity_poly.pdbx_strand_id
1 'polypeptide(L)'
;MTEPVFSGTLEDLGALPLLQEIETRRTTGILRVKASSLEVDILLFAGQLSEDQIELSEGRDPVEELLALRRGTFEVFQRMPPLAGCQGNDQARHGSLSARPPGELMAFCERMGLTG
;
A
#
# COMPACT_ATOMS: atom_id res chain seq x y z
N MET A 1 -2.10 -15.23 -8.02
CA MET A 1 -2.33 -13.78 -7.78
C MET A 1 -2.50 -13.63 -6.27
N THR A 2 -1.94 -12.59 -5.67
CA THR A 2 -2.09 -12.31 -4.23
C THR A 2 -3.54 -11.95 -3.94
N GLU A 3 -4.16 -12.57 -2.94
CA GLU A 3 -5.50 -12.20 -2.49
C GLU A 3 -5.48 -10.84 -1.77
N PRO A 4 -6.51 -10.00 -1.95
CA PRO A 4 -6.62 -8.74 -1.21
C PRO A 4 -6.86 -9.02 0.28
N VAL A 5 -6.18 -8.27 1.14
CA VAL A 5 -6.38 -8.32 2.61
C VAL A 5 -7.60 -7.50 3.06
N PHE A 6 -8.07 -6.60 2.18
CA PHE A 6 -9.28 -5.83 2.36
C PHE A 6 -9.82 -5.41 1.00
N SER A 7 -11.11 -5.56 0.75
CA SER A 7 -11.73 -5.19 -0.53
C SER A 7 -13.19 -4.81 -0.34
N GLY A 8 -13.72 -3.99 -1.23
CA GLY A 8 -15.12 -3.56 -1.18
C GLY A 8 -15.44 -2.53 -2.25
N THR A 9 -16.48 -1.73 -1.99
CA THR A 9 -16.95 -0.67 -2.88
C THR A 9 -16.83 0.70 -2.20
N LEU A 10 -16.55 1.74 -2.99
CA LEU A 10 -16.53 3.13 -2.52
C LEU A 10 -17.94 3.66 -2.26
N GLU A 11 -18.96 3.06 -2.88
CA GLU A 11 -20.37 3.35 -2.63
C GLU A 11 -20.79 3.01 -1.20
N ASP A 12 -20.31 1.88 -0.68
CA ASP A 12 -20.72 1.38 0.62
C ASP A 12 -19.90 2.02 1.76
N LEU A 13 -18.59 2.22 1.54
CA LEU A 13 -17.67 2.67 2.59
C LEU A 13 -17.30 4.16 2.48
N GLY A 14 -17.16 4.68 1.26
CA GLY A 14 -16.58 5.99 0.99
C GLY A 14 -15.04 6.01 1.12
N ALA A 15 -14.42 7.04 0.54
CA ALA A 15 -12.96 7.18 0.50
C ALA A 15 -12.33 7.47 1.88
N LEU A 16 -12.92 8.35 2.69
CA LEU A 16 -12.35 8.69 4.00
C LEU A 16 -12.39 7.51 4.99
N PRO A 17 -13.52 6.78 5.17
CA PRO A 17 -13.53 5.61 6.05
C PRO A 17 -12.63 4.48 5.56
N LEU A 18 -12.46 4.33 4.23
CA LEU A 18 -11.46 3.42 3.66
C LEU A 18 -10.05 3.75 4.14
N LEU A 19 -9.64 5.02 4.08
CA LEU A 19 -8.30 5.45 4.53
C LEU A 19 -8.10 5.21 6.04
N GLN A 20 -9.12 5.48 6.85
CA GLN A 20 -9.09 5.21 8.30
C GLN A 20 -8.93 3.71 8.62
N GLU A 21 -9.62 2.85 7.87
CA GLU A 21 -9.53 1.40 8.02
C GLU A 21 -8.14 0.89 7.61
N ILE A 22 -7.56 1.44 6.53
CA ILE A 22 -6.20 1.13 6.09
C ILE A 22 -5.16 1.52 7.16
N GLU A 23 -5.31 2.71 7.74
CA GLU A 23 -4.47 3.20 8.83
C GLU A 23 -4.54 2.29 10.05
N THR A 24 -5.75 1.90 10.45
CA THR A 24 -6.00 0.98 11.58
C THR A 24 -5.33 -0.37 11.38
N ARG A 25 -5.37 -0.89 10.14
CA ARG A 25 -4.74 -2.18 9.78
C ARG A 25 -3.22 -2.10 9.67
N ARG A 26 -2.66 -0.88 9.59
CA ARG A 26 -1.22 -0.64 9.36
C ARG A 26 -0.68 -1.38 8.13
N THR A 27 -1.51 -1.54 7.09
CA THR A 27 -1.14 -2.32 5.90
C THR A 27 -0.02 -1.61 5.12
N THR A 28 1.03 -2.35 4.79
CA THR A 28 2.05 -1.94 3.81
C THR A 28 1.81 -2.65 2.49
N GLY A 29 1.73 -1.88 1.40
CA GLY A 29 1.53 -2.42 0.07
C GLY A 29 0.83 -1.44 -0.87
N ILE A 30 -0.22 -1.90 -1.54
CA ILE A 30 -0.92 -1.14 -2.58
C ILE A 30 -2.43 -1.16 -2.33
N LEU A 31 -3.04 0.03 -2.34
CA LEU A 31 -4.48 0.20 -2.53
C LEU A 31 -4.75 0.37 -4.02
N ARG A 32 -5.41 -0.60 -4.63
CA ARG A 32 -5.91 -0.52 -6.00
C ARG A 32 -7.34 -0.03 -6.00
N VAL A 33 -7.62 0.97 -6.83
CA VAL A 33 -8.96 1.54 -6.99
C VAL A 33 -9.34 1.46 -8.46
N LYS A 34 -10.54 0.95 -8.73
CA LYS A 34 -11.11 0.86 -10.07
C LYS A 34 -12.47 1.53 -10.09
N ALA A 35 -12.57 2.62 -10.84
CA ALA A 35 -13.79 3.32 -11.18
C ALA A 35 -13.95 3.37 -12.70
N SER A 36 -15.13 3.76 -13.18
CA SER A 36 -15.47 3.79 -14.60
C SER A 36 -14.52 4.64 -15.47
N SER A 37 -13.82 5.61 -14.89
CA SER A 37 -12.90 6.51 -15.59
C SER A 37 -11.48 6.49 -15.06
N LEU A 38 -11.19 5.66 -14.05
CA LEU A 38 -9.90 5.68 -13.36
C LEU A 38 -9.56 4.31 -12.81
N GLU A 39 -8.38 3.81 -13.15
CA GLU A 39 -7.73 2.72 -12.42
C GLU A 39 -6.40 3.25 -11.89
N VAL A 40 -6.23 3.18 -10.57
CA VAL A 40 -5.07 3.75 -9.88
C VAL A 40 -4.59 2.84 -8.76
N ASP A 41 -3.28 2.76 -8.62
CA ASP A 41 -2.59 2.08 -7.52
C ASP A 41 -1.96 3.15 -6.62
N ILE A 42 -2.31 3.12 -5.33
CA ILE A 42 -1.81 4.03 -4.29
C ILE A 42 -0.89 3.24 -3.36
N LEU A 43 0.31 3.76 -3.13
CA LEU A 43 1.31 3.15 -2.27
C LEU A 43 1.01 3.42 -0.80
N LEU A 44 1.09 2.36 0.01
CA LEU A 44 0.82 2.39 1.44
C LEU A 44 2.04 1.93 2.23
N PHE A 45 2.40 2.68 3.28
CA PHE A 45 3.42 2.34 4.25
C PHE A 45 2.87 2.39 5.67
N ALA A 46 2.79 1.22 6.32
CA ALA A 46 2.25 1.06 7.66
C ALA A 46 0.86 1.71 7.84
N GLY A 47 0.01 1.59 6.82
CA GLY A 47 -1.33 2.19 6.77
C GLY A 47 -1.36 3.68 6.40
N GLN A 48 -0.21 4.31 6.18
CA GLN A 48 -0.10 5.70 5.73
C GLN A 48 0.09 5.78 4.22
N LEU A 49 -0.36 6.88 3.62
CA LEU A 49 -0.07 7.19 2.23
C LEU A 49 1.43 7.49 2.08
N SER A 50 2.09 6.82 1.14
CA SER A 50 3.49 7.11 0.81
C SER A 50 3.63 8.53 0.25
N GLU A 51 4.72 9.23 0.56
CA GLU A 51 5.10 10.48 -0.12
C GLU A 51 5.60 10.21 -1.55
N ASP A 52 6.17 9.03 -1.79
CA ASP A 52 6.69 8.59 -3.10
C ASP A 52 5.58 8.04 -4.03
N GLN A 53 4.37 8.63 -4.02
CA GLN A 53 3.31 8.19 -4.94
C GLN A 53 3.76 8.31 -6.39
N ILE A 54 3.31 7.36 -7.22
CA ILE A 54 3.48 7.49 -8.67
C ILE A 54 2.36 8.36 -9.18
N GLU A 55 2.71 9.55 -9.66
CA GLU A 55 1.75 10.47 -10.30
C GLU A 55 1.04 9.78 -11.47
N LEU A 56 -0.24 10.11 -11.62
CA LEU A 56 -1.02 9.71 -12.78
C LEU A 56 -0.58 10.51 -14.02
N SER A 57 -1.06 10.08 -15.19
CA SER A 57 -0.88 10.84 -16.43
C SER A 57 -1.32 12.30 -16.24
N GLU A 58 -0.51 13.22 -16.77
CA GLU A 58 -0.71 14.68 -16.65
C GLU A 58 -0.39 15.28 -15.27
N GLY A 59 0.35 14.58 -14.42
CA GLY A 59 0.87 15.11 -13.14
C GLY A 59 -0.20 15.20 -12.05
N ARG A 60 -1.21 14.32 -12.11
CA ARG A 60 -2.31 14.29 -11.15
C ARG A 60 -1.97 13.41 -9.95
N ASP A 61 -2.32 13.88 -8.76
CA ASP A 61 -2.12 13.13 -7.52
C ASP A 61 -3.16 11.99 -7.41
N PRO A 62 -2.72 10.72 -7.28
CA PRO A 62 -3.64 9.58 -7.19
C PRO A 62 -4.53 9.60 -5.94
N VAL A 63 -4.08 10.22 -4.85
CA VAL A 63 -4.85 10.38 -3.60
C VAL A 63 -5.96 11.41 -3.80
N GLU A 64 -5.66 12.55 -4.43
CA GLU A 64 -6.67 13.57 -4.71
C GLU A 64 -7.79 13.00 -5.60
N GLU A 65 -7.42 12.22 -6.62
CA GLU A 65 -8.37 11.54 -7.49
C GLU A 65 -9.22 10.52 -6.71
N LEU A 66 -8.64 9.73 -5.80
CA LEU A 66 -9.40 8.84 -4.90
C LEU A 66 -10.43 9.63 -4.06
N LEU A 67 -10.03 10.76 -3.48
CA LEU A 67 -10.92 11.57 -2.64
C LEU A 67 -12.08 12.20 -3.44
N ALA A 68 -11.85 12.45 -4.73
CA ALA A 68 -12.87 12.93 -5.66
C ALA A 68 -13.86 11.83 -6.08
N LEU A 69 -13.47 10.55 -6.02
CA LEU A 69 -14.34 9.44 -6.37
C LEU A 69 -15.51 9.29 -5.39
N ARG A 70 -16.64 8.83 -5.93
CA ARG A 70 -17.86 8.49 -5.19
C ARG A 70 -18.31 7.05 -5.39
N ARG A 71 -17.71 6.37 -6.38
CA ARG A 71 -18.13 5.08 -6.90
C ARG A 71 -16.92 4.30 -7.40
N GLY A 72 -16.97 2.98 -7.32
CA GLY A 72 -15.90 2.09 -7.77
C GLY A 72 -15.56 1.02 -6.76
N THR A 73 -14.71 0.08 -7.16
CA THR A 73 -14.22 -0.99 -6.28
C THR A 73 -12.83 -0.64 -5.78
N PHE A 74 -12.53 -1.07 -4.56
CA PHE A 74 -11.18 -1.00 -4.01
C PHE A 74 -10.69 -2.39 -3.58
N GLU A 75 -9.39 -2.59 -3.68
CA GLU A 75 -8.68 -3.79 -3.24
C GLU A 75 -7.36 -3.37 -2.61
N VAL A 76 -7.11 -3.79 -1.37
CA VAL A 76 -5.86 -3.56 -0.65
C VAL A 76 -5.04 -4.83 -0.68
N PHE A 77 -3.84 -4.75 -1.21
CA PHE A 77 -2.88 -5.85 -1.27
C PHE A 77 -1.72 -5.55 -0.36
N GLN A 78 -1.40 -6.48 0.54
CA GLN A 78 -0.14 -6.42 1.28
C GLN A 78 1.01 -6.72 0.32
N ARG A 79 1.99 -5.82 0.26
CA ARG A 79 3.20 -5.99 -0.54
C ARG A 79 4.43 -5.53 0.23
N MET A 80 5.44 -6.38 0.21
CA MET A 80 6.74 -6.14 0.80
C MET A 80 7.46 -5.03 0.03
N PRO A 81 7.81 -3.93 0.71
CA PRO A 81 8.59 -2.86 0.10
C PRO A 81 9.94 -3.39 -0.39
N PRO A 82 10.52 -2.80 -1.44
CA PRO A 82 11.85 -3.16 -1.88
C PRO A 82 12.85 -2.91 -0.75
N LEU A 83 13.66 -3.93 -0.45
CA LEU A 83 14.75 -3.84 0.52
C LEU A 83 16.06 -4.01 -0.25
N ALA A 84 16.88 -2.95 -0.29
CA ALA A 84 18.15 -2.98 -1.02
C ALA A 84 19.04 -4.13 -0.54
N GLY A 85 19.54 -4.94 -1.49
CA GLY A 85 20.33 -6.14 -1.20
C GLY A 85 19.51 -7.39 -0.90
N CYS A 86 18.17 -7.32 -0.96
CA CYS A 86 17.28 -8.48 -0.86
C CYS A 86 16.65 -8.82 -2.21
N GLN A 87 16.56 -10.11 -2.50
CA GLN A 87 15.93 -10.68 -3.69
C GLN A 87 14.61 -11.35 -3.31
N GLY A 88 13.71 -11.56 -4.26
CA GLY A 88 12.42 -12.20 -4.01
C GLY A 88 11.27 -11.48 -4.70
N ASN A 89 10.06 -11.67 -4.19
CA ASN A 89 8.85 -11.10 -4.76
C ASN A 89 8.15 -10.17 -3.75
N ASP A 90 6.98 -9.65 -4.14
CA ASP A 90 6.18 -8.72 -3.35
C ASP A 90 5.58 -9.35 -2.07
N GLN A 91 5.70 -10.65 -1.85
CA GLN A 91 5.21 -11.32 -0.64
C GLN A 91 6.33 -11.84 0.26
N ALA A 92 7.48 -12.17 -0.31
CA ALA A 92 8.63 -12.69 0.41
C ALA A 92 9.93 -12.19 -0.23
N ARG A 93 10.79 -11.58 0.60
CA ARG A 93 12.15 -11.18 0.21
C ARG A 93 13.16 -11.87 1.11
N HIS A 94 14.25 -12.35 0.51
CA HIS A 94 15.39 -12.98 1.17
C HIS A 94 16.65 -12.21 0.83
N GLY A 95 17.54 -12.03 1.80
CA GLY A 95 18.81 -11.32 1.60
C GLY A 95 19.82 -11.72 2.68
N SER A 96 21.05 -11.24 2.55
CA SER A 96 22.08 -11.58 3.52
C SER A 96 21.90 -10.81 4.82
N LEU A 97 21.73 -11.52 5.93
CA LEU A 97 21.72 -10.94 7.28
C LEU A 97 23.07 -10.29 7.66
N SER A 98 24.16 -10.61 6.96
CA SER A 98 25.44 -9.92 7.15
C SER A 98 25.52 -8.56 6.44
N ALA A 99 24.54 -8.23 5.59
CA ALA A 99 24.48 -6.93 4.92
C ALA A 99 23.86 -5.84 5.80
N ARG A 100 23.15 -6.19 6.88
CA ARG A 100 22.58 -5.25 7.86
C ARG A 100 22.52 -5.86 9.27
N PRO A 101 22.86 -5.11 10.33
CA PRO A 101 22.68 -5.56 11.71
C PRO A 101 21.22 -5.99 12.00
N PRO A 102 20.98 -7.02 12.82
CA PRO A 102 19.62 -7.47 13.17
C PRO A 102 18.71 -6.36 13.72
N GLY A 103 19.27 -5.39 14.46
CA GLY A 103 18.52 -4.24 14.97
C GLY A 103 17.98 -3.32 13.85
N GLU A 104 18.71 -3.15 12.76
CA GLU A 104 18.23 -2.37 11.59
C GLU A 104 17.12 -3.11 10.84
N LEU A 105 17.16 -4.45 10.81
CA LEU A 105 16.10 -5.26 10.22
C LEU A 105 14.83 -5.20 11.06
N MET A 106 14.93 -5.28 12.40
CA MET A 106 13.77 -5.11 13.27
C MET A 106 13.18 -3.71 13.17
N ALA A 107 14.01 -2.67 13.22
CA ALA A 107 13.55 -1.29 13.05
C ALA A 107 12.91 -1.04 11.67
N PHE A 108 13.42 -1.68 10.62
CA PHE A 108 12.78 -1.68 9.31
C PHE A 108 11.42 -2.36 9.36
N CYS A 109 11.32 -3.57 9.92
CA CYS A 109 10.06 -4.29 10.00
C CYS A 109 9.01 -3.55 10.84
N GLU A 110 9.41 -2.90 11.94
CA GLU A 110 8.53 -2.03 12.75
C GLU A 110 8.05 -0.81 11.95
N ARG A 111 8.99 -0.09 11.30
CA ARG A 111 8.66 1.08 10.47
C ARG A 111 7.73 0.74 9.32
N MET A 112 7.93 -0.43 8.70
CA MET A 112 7.11 -0.88 7.58
C MET A 112 5.84 -1.63 8.03
N GLY A 113 5.50 -1.65 9.33
CA GLY A 113 4.29 -2.34 9.80
C GLY A 113 4.25 -3.84 9.50
N LEU A 114 5.42 -4.46 9.34
CA LEU A 114 5.59 -5.90 9.05
C LEU A 114 5.69 -6.74 10.32
N THR A 115 5.67 -6.09 11.48
CA THR A 115 5.58 -6.70 12.80
C THR A 115 4.24 -6.27 13.40
N GLY A 116 3.39 -7.24 13.68
CA GLY A 116 2.05 -7.11 14.24
C GLY A 116 1.67 -8.41 14.93
#